data_AF-A0A9E1PWY7-F1
#
_entry.id   AF-A0A9E1PWY7-F1
#
_cell.length_a   1.000
_cell.length_b   1.000
_cell.length_c   1.000
_cell.angle_alpha   90.00
_cell.angle_beta   90.00
_cell.angle_gamma   90.00
#
_symmetry.space_group_name_H-M   'P 1'
#
loop_
_entity.id
_entity.type
_entity.pdbx_description
1 polymer ?
#
loop_
_entity_poly.entity_id
_entity_poly.type
_entity_poly.pdbx_seq_one_letter_code
_entity_poly.pdbx_strand_id
1 'polypeptide(L)'
;MTTILILAAIIWLLAGLYVGRGYYAWVGAFVLAVAACANSQVAVTTGLQITAGIGIAAALLFGVPALRRRIVSRPAMSLVRGILPTMGETERVALEAGTVGWDGDLFSGDPDWNKLLDFRAQPLSEKEQAFIDGPVEEFCRMIDDWQITQDRDLPEEAWDFLKKNGFFGMIIPEEHGGLGFSALAHSSA
;
A
#
# COMPACT_ATOMS: atom_id res chain seq x y z
N MET A 1 -41.18 11.97 -17.56
CA MET A 1 -40.38 12.52 -16.43
C MET A 1 -39.71 11.40 -15.64
N THR A 2 -40.43 10.35 -15.25
CA THR A 2 -39.92 9.17 -14.53
C THR A 2 -38.83 8.39 -15.28
N THR A 3 -39.02 8.13 -16.58
CA THR A 3 -38.03 7.46 -17.44
C THR A 3 -36.71 8.21 -17.54
N ILE A 4 -36.76 9.55 -17.59
CA ILE A 4 -35.57 10.41 -17.63
C ILE A 4 -34.77 10.28 -16.32
N LEU A 5 -35.46 10.26 -15.17
CA LEU A 5 -34.80 10.12 -13.86
C LEU A 5 -34.13 8.74 -13.68
N ILE A 6 -34.74 7.67 -14.19
CA ILE A 6 -34.15 6.33 -14.16
C ILE A 6 -32.89 6.27 -15.02
N LEU A 7 -32.94 6.81 -16.24
CA LEU A 7 -31.76 6.88 -17.11
C LEU A 7 -30.65 7.73 -16.47
N ALA A 8 -31.00 8.86 -15.86
CA ALA A 8 -30.05 9.69 -15.12
C ALA A 8 -29.42 8.94 -13.94
N ALA A 9 -30.19 8.13 -13.20
CA ALA A 9 -29.69 7.31 -12.09
C ALA A 9 -28.67 6.27 -12.57
N ILE A 10 -28.95 5.60 -13.68
CA ILE A 10 -28.05 4.61 -14.28
C ILE A 10 -26.76 5.29 -14.77
N ILE A 11 -26.88 6.40 -15.48
CA ILE A 11 -25.71 7.17 -15.96
C ILE A 11 -24.87 7.65 -14.78
N TRP A 12 -25.48 8.20 -13.74
CA TRP A 12 -24.80 8.64 -12.53
C TRP A 12 -24.08 7.49 -11.82
N LEU A 13 -24.75 6.34 -11.68
CA LEU A 13 -24.16 5.15 -11.08
C LEU A 13 -22.93 4.68 -11.85
N LEU A 14 -23.06 4.52 -13.18
CA LEU A 14 -21.97 4.04 -14.02
C LEU A 14 -20.80 5.02 -14.05
N ALA A 15 -21.07 6.32 -14.19
CA ALA A 15 -20.03 7.35 -14.16
C ALA A 15 -19.32 7.41 -12.79
N GLY A 16 -20.09 7.37 -11.70
CA GLY A 16 -19.54 7.42 -10.34
C GLY A 16 -18.70 6.18 -10.00
N LEU A 17 -19.10 4.99 -10.46
CA LEU A 17 -18.33 3.76 -10.33
C LEU A 17 -17.04 3.81 -11.16
N TYR A 18 -17.11 4.34 -12.40
CA TYR A 18 -15.94 4.49 -13.27
C TYR A 18 -14.88 5.43 -12.66
N VAL A 19 -15.30 6.51 -12.01
CA VAL A 19 -14.41 7.48 -11.34
C VAL A 19 -13.94 6.97 -9.95
N GLY A 20 -14.33 5.77 -9.53
CA GLY A 20 -13.92 5.19 -8.25
C GLY A 20 -14.63 5.78 -7.03
N ARG A 21 -15.65 6.63 -7.22
CA ARG A 21 -16.43 7.27 -6.14
C ARG A 21 -17.68 6.45 -5.80
N GLY A 22 -17.47 5.17 -5.51
CA GLY A 22 -18.54 4.17 -5.35
C GLY A 22 -19.64 4.57 -4.36
N TYR A 23 -19.28 5.13 -3.20
CA TYR A 23 -20.27 5.58 -2.21
C TYR A 23 -21.25 6.63 -2.79
N TYR A 24 -20.72 7.69 -3.42
CA TYR A 24 -21.55 8.75 -4.00
C TYR A 24 -22.33 8.30 -5.24
N ALA A 25 -21.78 7.33 -5.98
CA ALA A 25 -22.47 6.70 -7.11
C ALA A 25 -23.76 6.02 -6.65
N TRP A 26 -23.67 5.16 -5.62
CA TRP A 26 -24.81 4.44 -5.05
C TRP A 26 -25.83 5.36 -4.38
N VAL A 27 -25.38 6.32 -3.58
CA VAL A 27 -26.29 7.25 -2.89
C VAL A 27 -27.01 8.17 -3.88
N GLY A 28 -26.30 8.73 -4.87
CA GLY A 28 -26.92 9.57 -5.89
C GLY A 28 -27.93 8.80 -6.75
N ALA A 29 -27.59 7.58 -7.17
CA ALA A 29 -28.50 6.72 -7.93
C ALA A 29 -29.75 6.35 -7.11
N PHE A 30 -29.58 6.07 -5.81
CA PHE A 30 -30.68 5.79 -4.89
C PHE A 30 -31.61 6.99 -4.71
N VAL A 31 -31.06 8.21 -4.53
CA VAL A 31 -31.86 9.44 -4.43
C VAL A 31 -32.67 9.68 -5.71
N LEU A 32 -32.05 9.50 -6.89
CA LEU A 32 -32.72 9.65 -8.19
C LEU A 32 -33.81 8.57 -8.39
N ALA A 33 -33.60 7.35 -7.93
CA ALA A 33 -34.59 6.29 -7.96
C ALA A 33 -35.80 6.60 -7.06
N VAL A 34 -35.57 7.09 -5.83
CA VAL A 34 -36.65 7.53 -4.93
C VAL A 34 -37.44 8.69 -5.55
N ALA A 35 -36.76 9.66 -6.17
CA ALA A 35 -37.41 10.77 -6.87
C ALA A 35 -38.23 10.30 -8.09
N ALA A 36 -37.78 9.28 -8.81
CA ALA A 36 -38.53 8.69 -9.91
C ALA A 36 -39.82 8.00 -9.42
N CYS A 37 -39.75 7.28 -8.29
CA CYS A 37 -40.91 6.65 -7.66
C CYS A 37 -41.92 7.67 -7.11
N ALA A 38 -41.45 8.79 -6.56
CA ALA A 38 -42.33 9.87 -6.09
C ALA A 38 -43.11 10.53 -7.25
N ASN A 39 -42.52 10.58 -8.45
CA ASN A 39 -43.12 11.19 -9.64
C ASN A 39 -44.04 10.25 -10.45
N SER A 40 -44.02 8.94 -10.20
CA SER A 40 -44.71 7.97 -11.05
C SER A 40 -46.17 7.70 -10.68
N GLN A 41 -46.71 8.37 -9.65
CA GLN A 41 -48.04 8.10 -9.08
C GLN A 41 -48.26 6.62 -8.72
N VAL A 42 -47.19 5.83 -8.64
CA VAL A 42 -47.22 4.45 -8.20
C VAL A 42 -47.59 4.45 -6.72
N ALA A 43 -48.56 3.61 -6.34
CA ALA A 43 -48.93 3.43 -4.95
C ALA A 43 -47.69 3.03 -4.15
N VAL A 44 -47.15 3.97 -3.37
CA VAL A 44 -45.99 3.72 -2.52
C VAL A 44 -46.48 2.82 -1.40
N THR A 45 -46.17 1.52 -1.50
CA THR A 45 -46.48 0.58 -0.44
C THR A 45 -45.69 0.93 0.82
N THR A 46 -46.24 0.63 2.00
CA THR A 46 -45.55 0.82 3.28
C THR A 46 -44.17 0.14 3.26
N GLY A 47 -44.04 -1.00 2.57
CA GLY A 47 -42.77 -1.70 2.38
C GLY A 47 -41.70 -0.86 1.66
N LEU A 48 -42.09 -0.10 0.63
CA LEU A 48 -41.16 0.77 -0.11
C LEU A 48 -40.67 1.95 0.74
N GLN A 49 -41.54 2.51 1.60
CA GLN A 49 -41.15 3.58 2.53
C GLN A 49 -40.15 3.10 3.56
N ILE A 50 -40.36 1.90 4.11
CA ILE A 50 -39.45 1.29 5.09
C ILE A 50 -38.08 1.02 4.45
N THR A 51 -38.05 0.41 3.27
CA THR A 51 -36.78 0.16 2.56
C THR A 51 -36.07 1.45 2.17
N ALA A 52 -36.81 2.46 1.72
CA ALA A 52 -36.25 3.78 1.42
C ALA A 52 -35.65 4.43 2.67
N GLY A 53 -36.36 4.39 3.80
CA GLY A 53 -35.89 4.91 5.09
C GLY A 53 -34.62 4.22 5.59
N ILE A 54 -34.56 2.88 5.49
CA ILE A 54 -33.35 2.10 5.82
C ILE A 54 -32.19 2.51 4.91
N GLY A 55 -32.44 2.66 3.61
CA GLY A 55 -31.42 3.10 2.65
C GLY A 55 -30.86 4.49 2.97
N ILE A 56 -31.71 5.45 3.34
CA ILE A 56 -31.29 6.80 3.77
C ILE A 56 -30.47 6.72 5.07
N ALA A 57 -30.95 5.97 6.06
CA ALA A 57 -30.26 5.82 7.33
C ALA A 57 -28.88 5.18 7.14
N ALA A 58 -28.77 4.13 6.31
CA ALA A 58 -27.51 3.51 5.95
C ALA A 58 -26.60 4.48 5.19
N ALA A 59 -27.12 5.22 4.21
CA ALA A 59 -26.36 6.23 3.48
C ALA A 59 -25.76 7.27 4.44
N LEU A 60 -26.53 7.77 5.40
CA LEU A 60 -26.03 8.73 6.41
C LEU A 60 -25.00 8.10 7.36
N LEU A 61 -25.27 6.87 7.86
CA LEU A 61 -24.38 6.14 8.76
C LEU A 61 -23.01 5.87 8.14
N PHE A 62 -22.97 5.39 6.90
CA PHE A 62 -21.72 5.05 6.20
C PHE A 62 -21.08 6.24 5.46
N GLY A 63 -21.86 7.27 5.16
CA GLY A 63 -21.41 8.46 4.45
C GLY A 63 -20.73 9.50 5.31
N VAL A 64 -21.26 9.75 6.51
CA VAL A 64 -20.73 10.77 7.41
C VAL A 64 -19.55 10.18 8.17
N PRO A 65 -18.29 10.63 7.92
CA PRO A 65 -17.11 9.97 8.49
C PRO A 65 -17.11 9.95 10.02
N ALA A 66 -17.63 11.00 10.66
CA ALA A 66 -17.74 11.08 12.11
C ALA A 66 -18.66 9.98 12.69
N LEU A 67 -19.79 9.71 12.01
CA LEU A 67 -20.76 8.72 12.45
C LEU A 67 -20.25 7.30 12.16
N ARG A 68 -19.75 7.07 10.94
CA ARG A 68 -19.13 5.80 10.52
C ARG A 68 -18.00 5.39 11.46
N ARG A 69 -17.05 6.29 11.72
CA ARG A 69 -15.89 5.99 12.57
C ARG A 69 -16.30 5.63 14.00
N ARG A 70 -17.30 6.33 14.56
CA ARG A 70 -17.74 6.13 15.94
C ARG A 70 -18.56 4.85 16.13
N ILE A 71 -19.50 4.57 15.22
CA ILE A 71 -20.46 3.47 15.39
C ILE A 71 -20.00 2.18 14.72
N VAL A 72 -19.33 2.27 13.56
CA VAL A 72 -18.96 1.09 12.76
C VAL A 72 -17.48 0.77 12.90
N SER A 73 -16.59 1.71 12.53
CA SER A 73 -15.16 1.40 12.40
C SER A 73 -14.49 1.10 13.73
N ARG A 74 -14.77 1.87 14.79
CA ARG A 74 -14.15 1.65 16.12
C ARG A 74 -14.48 0.27 16.72
N PRO A 75 -15.75 -0.17 16.80
CA PRO A 75 -16.07 -1.52 17.27
C PRO A 75 -15.48 -2.61 16.39
N ALA A 76 -15.55 -2.46 15.06
CA ALA A 76 -14.97 -3.42 14.13
C ALA A 76 -13.44 -3.56 14.34
N MET A 77 -12.73 -2.44 14.49
CA MET A 77 -11.28 -2.43 14.76
C MET A 77 -10.97 -3.08 16.11
N SER A 78 -11.80 -2.88 17.13
CA SER A 78 -11.63 -3.52 18.44
C SER A 78 -11.76 -5.04 18.38
N LEU A 79 -12.67 -5.55 17.55
CA LEU A 79 -12.83 -6.99 17.31
C LEU A 79 -11.61 -7.55 16.57
N VAL A 80 -11.21 -6.90 15.47
CA VAL A 80 -10.07 -7.33 14.65
C VAL A 80 -8.77 -7.32 15.44
N ARG A 81 -8.56 -6.30 16.29
CA ARG A 81 -7.37 -6.20 17.14
C ARG A 81 -7.19 -7.41 18.07
N GLY A 82 -8.28 -8.03 18.52
CA GLY A 82 -8.20 -9.23 19.36
C GLY A 82 -7.82 -10.51 18.61
N ILE A 83 -7.94 -10.51 17.28
CA ILE A 83 -7.62 -11.66 16.41
C ILE A 83 -6.17 -11.58 15.92
N LEU A 84 -5.63 -10.37 15.78
CA LEU A 84 -4.27 -10.16 15.28
C LEU A 84 -3.24 -10.59 16.34
N PRO A 85 -2.19 -11.32 15.95
CA PRO A 85 -1.12 -11.69 16.85
C PRO A 85 -0.40 -10.44 17.38
N THR A 86 0.05 -10.50 18.63
CA THR A 86 0.89 -9.44 19.21
C THR A 86 2.30 -9.56 18.66
N MET A 87 2.81 -8.51 18.01
CA MET A 87 4.18 -8.46 17.49
C MET A 87 5.19 -8.52 18.64
N GLY A 88 6.22 -9.35 18.49
CA GLY A 88 7.36 -9.38 19.41
C GLY A 88 8.21 -8.12 19.32
N GLU A 89 9.03 -7.85 20.34
CA GLU A 89 9.91 -6.67 20.36
C GLU A 89 10.91 -6.66 19.21
N THR A 90 11.48 -7.83 18.88
CA THR A 90 12.42 -7.99 17.76
C THR A 90 11.74 -7.88 16.39
N GLU A 91 10.55 -8.45 16.23
CA GLU A 91 9.73 -8.35 15.02
C GLU A 91 9.34 -6.90 14.74
N ARG A 92 8.95 -6.17 15.79
CA ARG A 92 8.63 -4.75 15.70
C ARG A 92 9.84 -3.93 15.25
N VAL A 93 11.01 -4.14 15.85
CA VAL A 93 12.25 -3.44 15.45
C VAL A 93 12.60 -3.74 13.99
N ALA A 94 12.45 -4.99 13.55
CA ALA A 94 12.72 -5.36 12.15
C ALA A 94 11.75 -4.69 11.17
N LEU A 95 10.45 -4.62 11.51
CA LEU A 95 9.43 -3.95 10.69
C LEU A 95 9.59 -2.42 10.68
N GLU A 96 9.91 -1.83 11.84
CA GLU A 96 10.15 -0.38 11.99
C GLU A 96 11.45 0.07 11.31
N ALA A 97 12.44 -0.83 11.19
CA ALA A 97 13.67 -0.56 10.43
C ALA A 97 13.46 -0.53 8.91
N GLY A 98 12.36 -1.12 8.43
CA GLY A 98 11.93 -1.04 7.04
C GLY A 98 11.27 0.29 6.70
N THR A 99 11.14 0.59 5.41
CA THR A 99 10.29 1.69 4.94
C THR A 99 8.99 1.13 4.35
N VAL A 100 7.89 1.84 4.55
CA VAL A 100 6.61 1.49 3.92
C VAL A 100 6.62 2.01 2.49
N GLY A 101 6.45 1.10 1.53
CA GLY A 101 6.42 1.41 0.11
C GLY A 101 5.08 1.99 -0.34
N TRP A 102 4.84 1.94 -1.65
CA TRP A 102 3.55 2.32 -2.25
C TRP A 102 2.44 1.30 -1.93
N ASP A 103 2.80 0.07 -1.62
CA ASP A 103 1.89 -0.98 -1.17
C ASP A 103 1.10 -0.58 0.08
N GLY A 104 1.69 0.22 0.97
CA GLY A 104 0.97 0.80 2.11
C GLY A 104 -0.25 1.63 1.70
N ASP A 105 -0.14 2.38 0.60
CA ASP A 105 -1.24 3.21 0.09
C ASP A 105 -2.36 2.32 -0.50
N LEU A 106 -1.98 1.23 -1.18
CA LEU A 106 -2.94 0.24 -1.67
C LEU A 106 -3.74 -0.41 -0.54
N PHE A 107 -3.06 -0.85 0.54
CA PHE A 107 -3.72 -1.46 1.69
C PHE A 107 -4.51 -0.47 2.54
N SER A 108 -4.22 0.84 2.44
CA SER A 108 -5.02 1.88 3.09
C SER A 108 -6.43 2.03 2.48
N GLY A 109 -6.64 1.55 1.24
CA GLY A 109 -7.90 1.67 0.51
C GLY A 109 -8.11 3.02 -0.19
N ASP A 110 -7.11 3.90 -0.17
CA ASP A 110 -7.09 5.19 -0.89
C ASP A 110 -5.73 5.38 -1.59
N PRO A 111 -5.40 4.55 -2.60
CA PRO A 111 -4.09 4.60 -3.24
C PRO A 111 -3.89 5.87 -4.06
N ASP A 112 -2.76 6.55 -3.86
CA ASP A 112 -2.31 7.61 -4.76
C ASP A 112 -1.57 7.00 -5.96
N TRP A 113 -2.26 6.93 -7.10
CA TRP A 113 -1.71 6.37 -8.33
C TRP A 113 -0.58 7.21 -8.93
N ASN A 114 -0.54 8.52 -8.67
CA ASN A 114 0.52 9.37 -9.20
C ASN A 114 1.86 9.00 -8.55
N LYS A 115 1.86 8.72 -7.24
CA LYS A 115 3.06 8.24 -6.54
C LYS A 115 3.66 6.97 -7.17
N LEU A 116 2.82 6.06 -7.67
CA LEU A 116 3.28 4.87 -8.38
C LEU A 116 3.80 5.20 -9.79
N LEU A 117 3.03 5.97 -10.57
CA LEU A 117 3.37 6.30 -11.96
C LEU A 117 4.60 7.22 -12.08
N ASP A 118 4.80 8.07 -11.08
CA ASP A 118 5.92 8.98 -10.97
C ASP A 118 7.16 8.32 -10.34
N PHE A 119 7.03 7.09 -9.84
CA PHE A 119 8.18 6.36 -9.32
C PHE A 119 9.26 6.22 -10.40
N ARG A 120 10.49 6.59 -10.05
CA ARG A 120 11.69 6.43 -10.88
C ARG A 120 12.73 5.75 -10.02
N ALA A 121 13.22 4.60 -10.47
CA ALA A 121 14.38 3.97 -9.87
C ALA A 121 15.56 4.94 -10.00
N GLN A 122 16.14 5.35 -8.87
CA GLN A 122 17.34 6.17 -8.91
C GLN A 122 18.50 5.32 -9.42
N PRO A 123 19.29 5.80 -10.38
CA PRO A 123 20.49 5.09 -10.79
C PRO A 123 21.50 5.06 -9.63
N LEU A 124 22.44 4.13 -9.71
CA LEU A 124 23.59 4.12 -8.81
C LEU A 124 24.35 5.44 -8.95
N SER A 125 24.75 6.02 -7.82
CA SER A 125 25.70 7.13 -7.80
C SER A 125 27.06 6.70 -8.34
N GLU A 126 27.88 7.65 -8.76
CA GLU A 126 29.24 7.36 -9.26
C GLU A 126 30.08 6.58 -8.23
N LYS A 127 29.91 6.88 -6.94
CA LYS A 127 30.61 6.19 -5.83
C LYS A 127 30.15 4.73 -5.71
N GLU A 128 28.84 4.49 -5.80
CA GLU A 128 28.27 3.13 -5.74
C GLU A 128 28.64 2.31 -6.97
N GLN A 129 28.56 2.92 -8.16
CA GLN A 129 28.96 2.28 -9.40
C GLN A 129 30.45 1.91 -9.39
N ALA A 130 31.32 2.81 -8.92
CA ALA A 130 32.75 2.52 -8.76
C ALA A 130 33.03 1.42 -7.73
N PHE A 131 32.19 1.28 -6.70
CA PHE A 131 32.31 0.17 -5.74
C PHE A 131 31.94 -1.18 -6.36
N ILE A 132 30.89 -1.21 -7.17
CA ILE A 132 30.48 -2.41 -7.90
C ILE A 132 31.53 -2.80 -8.95
N ASP A 133 31.93 -1.86 -9.81
CA ASP A 133 32.86 -2.12 -10.91
C ASP A 133 34.30 -2.40 -10.44
N GLY A 134 34.62 -2.06 -9.18
CA GLY A 134 35.93 -2.25 -8.57
C GLY A 134 35.91 -3.35 -7.49
N PRO A 135 35.75 -2.99 -6.20
CA PRO A 135 35.76 -3.93 -5.08
C PRO A 135 34.89 -5.18 -5.26
N VAL A 136 33.65 -5.07 -5.74
CA VAL A 136 32.76 -6.24 -5.92
C VAL A 136 33.31 -7.17 -7.00
N GLU A 137 33.63 -6.62 -8.16
CA GLU A 137 34.24 -7.37 -9.27
C GLU A 137 35.58 -8.02 -8.90
N GLU A 138 36.41 -7.35 -8.08
CA GLU A 138 37.65 -7.92 -7.56
C GLU A 138 37.38 -9.09 -6.60
N PHE A 139 36.44 -8.93 -5.67
CA PHE A 139 36.03 -10.01 -4.77
C PHE A 139 35.51 -11.23 -5.54
N CYS A 140 34.64 -11.03 -6.52
CA CYS A 140 34.11 -12.08 -7.38
C CYS A 140 35.22 -12.85 -8.12
N ARG A 141 36.31 -12.17 -8.53
CA ARG A 141 37.46 -12.82 -9.17
C ARG A 141 38.35 -13.60 -8.19
N MET A 142 38.34 -13.24 -6.90
CA MET A 142 39.16 -13.90 -5.87
C MET A 142 38.56 -15.21 -5.36
N ILE A 143 37.26 -15.39 -5.52
CA ILE A 143 36.53 -16.54 -4.95
C ILE A 143 36.27 -17.64 -5.99
N ASP A 144 36.26 -18.88 -5.50
CA ASP A 144 35.84 -20.07 -6.25
C ASP A 144 34.69 -20.74 -5.48
N ASP A 145 33.50 -20.74 -6.07
CA ASP A 145 32.27 -21.27 -5.45
C ASP A 145 32.35 -22.77 -5.13
N TRP A 146 33.03 -23.54 -5.98
CA TRP A 146 33.21 -24.98 -5.74
C TRP A 146 34.11 -25.21 -4.54
N GLN A 147 35.22 -24.48 -4.45
CA GLN A 147 36.16 -24.57 -3.32
C GLN A 147 35.51 -24.12 -2.00
N ILE A 148 34.79 -23.00 -1.99
CA ILE A 148 34.06 -22.50 -0.82
C ILE A 148 33.05 -23.53 -0.32
N THR A 149 32.34 -24.20 -1.25
CA THR A 149 31.40 -25.26 -0.88
C THR A 149 32.09 -26.45 -0.22
N GLN A 150 33.29 -26.82 -0.68
CA GLN A 150 34.08 -27.90 -0.07
C GLN A 150 34.59 -27.52 1.32
N ASP A 151 35.16 -26.32 1.44
CA ASP A 151 35.78 -25.83 2.67
C ASP A 151 34.75 -25.37 3.71
N ARG A 152 33.51 -25.11 3.26
CA ARG A 152 32.38 -24.57 4.04
C ARG A 152 32.67 -23.20 4.66
N ASP A 153 33.61 -22.47 4.10
CA ASP A 153 33.99 -21.13 4.52
C ASP A 153 34.64 -20.38 3.37
N LEU A 154 34.75 -19.05 3.50
CA LEU A 154 35.54 -18.22 2.61
C LEU A 154 37.04 -18.34 2.96
N PRO A 155 37.94 -18.23 1.97
CA PRO A 155 39.37 -18.07 2.23
C PRO A 155 39.65 -16.85 3.13
N GLU A 156 40.67 -16.93 3.99
CA GLU A 156 41.03 -15.84 4.90
C GLU A 156 41.31 -14.52 4.16
N GLU A 157 41.96 -14.59 3.00
CA GLU A 157 42.22 -13.43 2.14
C GLU A 157 40.92 -12.78 1.65
N ALA A 158 39.90 -13.57 1.34
CA ALA A 158 38.59 -13.08 0.90
C ALA A 158 37.84 -12.41 2.08
N TRP A 159 37.91 -13.00 3.28
CA TRP A 159 37.38 -12.39 4.50
C TRP A 159 38.03 -11.03 4.79
N ASP A 160 39.35 -10.94 4.71
CA ASP A 160 40.10 -9.71 4.96
C ASP A 160 39.81 -8.65 3.89
N PHE A 161 39.63 -9.06 2.64
CA PHE A 161 39.21 -8.18 1.56
C PHE A 161 37.83 -7.55 1.85
N LEU A 162 36.83 -8.35 2.24
CA LEU A 162 35.49 -7.86 2.57
C LEU A 162 35.50 -6.86 3.73
N LYS A 163 36.24 -7.18 4.80
CA LYS A 163 36.40 -6.32 5.98
C LYS A 163 37.06 -4.99 5.61
N LYS A 164 38.15 -5.03 4.85
CA LYS A 164 38.94 -3.85 4.47
C LYS A 164 38.15 -2.91 3.55
N ASN A 165 37.34 -3.45 2.66
CA ASN A 165 36.56 -2.67 1.70
C ASN A 165 35.17 -2.26 2.20
N GLY A 166 34.78 -2.66 3.41
CA GLY A 166 33.54 -2.17 4.04
C GLY A 166 32.24 -2.84 3.56
N PHE A 167 32.31 -4.07 3.02
CA PHE A 167 31.13 -4.81 2.54
C PHE A 167 30.05 -5.00 3.61
N PHE A 168 30.44 -5.19 4.88
CA PHE A 168 29.50 -5.37 5.99
C PHE A 168 28.84 -4.07 6.49
N GLY A 169 29.27 -2.92 5.96
CA GLY A 169 28.81 -1.60 6.36
C GLY A 169 28.24 -0.77 5.21
N MET A 170 27.84 -1.41 4.10
CA MET A 170 27.41 -0.71 2.89
C MET A 170 26.29 0.29 3.14
N ILE A 171 25.22 -0.11 3.82
CA ILE A 171 24.04 0.73 4.10
C ILE A 171 24.18 1.57 5.37
N ILE A 172 25.24 1.37 6.15
CA ILE A 172 25.44 2.12 7.39
C ILE A 172 25.85 3.56 7.01
N PRO A 173 25.26 4.60 7.63
CA PRO A 173 25.65 5.99 7.36
C PRO A 173 27.15 6.25 7.57
N GLU A 174 27.72 7.14 6.75
CA GLU A 174 29.15 7.48 6.82
C GLU A 174 29.57 8.04 8.20
N GLU A 175 28.66 8.75 8.88
CA GLU A 175 28.87 9.26 10.25
C GLU A 175 29.09 8.16 11.31
N HIS A 176 28.68 6.93 11.00
CA HIS A 176 28.88 5.75 11.83
C HIS A 176 29.98 4.82 11.27
N GLY A 177 30.75 5.28 10.28
CA GLY A 177 31.85 4.52 9.68
C GLY A 177 31.43 3.54 8.59
N GLY A 178 30.21 3.64 8.07
CA GLY A 178 29.76 2.88 6.90
C GLY A 178 30.00 3.59 5.57
N LEU A 179 29.45 3.03 4.48
CA LEU A 179 29.60 3.60 3.13
C LEU A 179 28.44 4.52 2.70
N GLY A 180 27.31 4.46 3.43
CA GLY A 180 26.11 5.26 3.16
C GLY A 180 25.42 4.94 1.83
N PHE A 181 25.58 3.72 1.33
CA PHE A 181 25.02 3.30 0.05
C PHE A 181 23.51 3.06 0.11
N SER A 182 22.87 3.28 -1.03
CA SER A 182 21.44 3.04 -1.24
C SER A 182 21.10 1.55 -1.17
N ALA A 183 19.82 1.26 -0.92
CA ALA A 183 19.31 -0.10 -1.00
C ALA A 183 19.53 -0.74 -2.38
N LEU A 184 19.53 0.07 -3.46
CA LEU A 184 19.82 -0.42 -4.81
C LEU A 184 21.26 -0.91 -4.91
N ALA A 185 22.23 -0.12 -4.45
CA ALA A 185 23.64 -0.50 -4.43
C ALA A 185 23.88 -1.75 -3.57
N HIS A 186 23.23 -1.85 -2.41
CA HIS A 186 23.33 -3.04 -1.56
C HIS A 186 22.77 -4.30 -2.22
N SER A 187 21.69 -4.18 -3.01
CA SER A 187 21.11 -5.30 -3.76
C SER A 187 21.88 -5.67 -5.03
N SER A 188 22.71 -4.76 -5.53
CA SER A 188 23.45 -4.92 -6.80
C SER A 188 24.88 -5.41 -6.61
N ALA A 189 25.42 -5.31 -5.39
CA ALA A 189 26.70 -5.88 -4.96
C ALA A 189 26.53 -7.31 -4.45
#